data_AF-A0A0F9Q700-F1
#
_entry.id   AF-A0A0F9Q700-F1
#
_cell.length_a   1.000
_cell.length_b   1.000
_cell.length_c   1.000
_cell.angle_alpha   90.00
_cell.angle_beta   90.00
_cell.angle_gamma   90.00
#
_symmetry.space_group_name_H-M   'P 1'
#
loop_
_entity.id
_entity.type
_entity.pdbx_description
1 polymer ?
#
loop_
_entity_poly.entity_id
_entity_poly.type
_entity_poly.pdbx_seq_one_letter_code
_entity_poly.pdbx_strand_id
1 'polypeptide(L)' 'MFGLGATELLIIFAIILVLFGASRIPQIASALGKSIKEFKKSTEEVDTSTVVDDSAPKKKASKKKSKAKSKA' A
#
# COMPACT_ATOMS: atom_id res chain seq x y z
N MET A 1 -30.41 14.12 10.32
CA MET A 1 -31.08 12.81 10.38
C MET A 1 -30.65 11.86 9.26
N PHE A 2 -29.46 12.00 8.67
CA PHE A 2 -28.89 11.01 7.74
C PHE A 2 -27.37 11.21 7.70
N GLY A 3 -26.69 10.72 8.73
CA GLY A 3 -25.23 10.59 8.68
C GLY A 3 -24.93 9.18 8.21
N LEU A 4 -24.09 9.02 7.19
CA LEU A 4 -23.56 7.71 6.84
C LEU A 4 -22.75 7.22 8.03
N GLY A 5 -23.37 6.41 8.88
CA GLY A 5 -22.74 5.79 10.02
C GLY A 5 -21.82 4.66 9.57
N ALA A 6 -21.00 4.18 10.52
CA ALA A 6 -20.15 3.03 10.28
C ALA A 6 -20.97 1.79 9.85
N THR A 7 -22.19 1.65 10.38
CA THR A 7 -23.11 0.55 10.04
C THR A 7 -23.60 0.63 8.59
N GLU A 8 -24.06 1.80 8.14
CA GLU A 8 -24.51 2.00 6.76
C GLU A 8 -23.37 1.77 5.76
N LEU A 9 -22.17 2.27 6.08
CA LEU A 9 -20.98 2.04 5.25
C LEU A 9 -20.66 0.54 5.13
N LEU A 10 -20.80 -0.22 6.23
CA LEU A 10 -20.56 -1.67 6.24
C LEU A 10 -21.59 -2.41 5.38
N ILE A 11 -22.86 -2.03 5.44
CA ILE A 11 -23.92 -2.63 4.60
C ILE A 11 -23.64 -2.36 3.12
N ILE A 12 -23.30 -1.12 2.75
CA ILE A 12 -22.95 -0.77 1.36
C ILE A 12 -21.72 -1.56 0.92
N PHE A 13 -20.70 -1.66 1.78
CA PHE A 13 -19.50 -2.44 1.50
C PHE A 13 -19.82 -3.93 1.30
N ALA A 14 -20.70 -4.51 2.11
CA ALA A 14 -21.14 -5.89 1.95
C ALA A 14 -21.83 -6.13 0.60
N ILE A 15 -22.68 -5.21 0.15
CA ILE A 15 -23.33 -5.29 -1.18
C ILE A 15 -22.27 -5.27 -2.29
N ILE A 16 -21.29 -4.35 -2.21
CA ILE A 16 -20.19 -4.28 -3.17
C ILE A 16 -19.38 -5.57 -3.19
N LEU A 17 -19.10 -6.15 -2.01
CA LEU A 17 -18.39 -7.43 -1.91
C LEU A 17 -19.18 -8.60 -2.53
N VAL A 18 -20.51 -8.60 -2.46
CA VAL A 18 -21.33 -9.63 -3.11
C VAL A 18 -21.30 -9.47 -4.63
N LEU A 19 -21.40 -8.24 -5.14
CA LEU A 19 -21.41 -7.97 -6.59
C LEU A 19 -20.05 -8.21 -7.25
N PHE A 20 -18.98 -7.71 -6.63
CA PHE A 20 -17.63 -7.77 -7.20
C PHE A 20 -16.80 -8.93 -6.67
N GLY A 21 -17.19 -9.53 -5.54
CA GLY A 21 -16.42 -10.54 -4.83
C GLY A 21 -15.34 -9.95 -3.93
N ALA A 22 -15.07 -10.63 -2.81
CA ALA A 22 -14.06 -10.19 -1.83
C ALA A 22 -12.62 -10.14 -2.37
N SER A 23 -12.33 -10.85 -3.47
CA SER A 23 -11.00 -10.85 -4.09
C SER A 23 -10.72 -9.61 -4.96
N ARG A 24 -11.74 -8.89 -5.45
CA ARG A 24 -11.53 -7.77 -6.38
C ARG A 24 -11.07 -6.50 -5.67
N ILE A 25 -11.61 -6.20 -4.49
CA ILE A 25 -11.20 -5.07 -3.65
C ILE A 25 -9.69 -5.06 -3.37
N PRO A 26 -9.07 -6.13 -2.82
CA PRO A 26 -7.63 -6.14 -2.54
C PRO A 26 -6.78 -6.14 -3.81
N GLN A 27 -7.26 -6.73 -4.91
CA GLN A 27 -6.56 -6.72 -6.19
C GLN A 27 -6.44 -5.29 -6.74
N ILE A 28 -7.55 -4.53 -6.74
CA ILE A 28 -7.59 -3.13 -7.18
C ILE A 28 -6.77 -2.25 -6.23
N ALA A 29 -6.96 -2.41 -4.91
CA ALA A 29 -6.20 -1.66 -3.91
C ALA A 29 -4.68 -1.91 -4.02
N SER A 30 -4.26 -3.14 -4.31
CA SER A 30 -2.84 -3.47 -4.52
C SER A 30 -2.27 -2.82 -5.78
N ALA A 31 -3.04 -2.78 -6.87
CA ALA A 31 -2.62 -2.14 -8.13
C ALA A 31 -2.55 -0.61 -7.98
N LEU A 32 -3.58 0.00 -7.38
CA LEU A 32 -3.62 1.42 -7.06
C LEU A 32 -2.51 1.81 -6.07
N GLY A 33 -2.31 1.04 -5.01
CA GLY A 33 -1.29 1.31 -4.00
C GLY A 33 0.13 1.29 -4.56
N LYS A 34 0.43 0.35 -5.47
CA LYS A 34 1.71 0.33 -6.20
C LYS A 34 1.86 1.57 -7.09
N SER A 35 0.81 1.95 -7.81
CA SER A 35 0.81 3.12 -8.69
C SER A 35 1.02 4.42 -7.90
N ILE A 36 0.32 4.59 -6.78
CA ILE A 36 0.47 5.74 -5.88
C ILE A 36 1.87 5.77 -5.25
N LYS A 37 2.41 4.61 -4.86
CA LYS A 37 3.75 4.52 -4.29
C LYS A 37 4.84 4.94 -5.29
N GLU A 38 4.76 4.45 -6.51
CA GLU A 38 5.71 4.81 -7.56
C GLU A 38 5.55 6.28 -7.96
N PHE A 39 4.31 6.76 -8.08
CA PHE A 39 4.01 8.17 -8.35
C PHE A 39 4.62 9.09 -7.29
N LYS A 40 4.43 8.78 -5.99
CA LYS A 40 5.05 9.53 -4.89
C LYS A 40 6.58 9.53 -4.97
N LYS A 41 7.19 8.38 -5.24
CA LYS A 41 8.64 8.24 -5.36
C LYS A 41 9.19 9.10 -6.51
N SER A 42 8.55 9.07 -7.67
CA SER A 42 8.95 9.91 -8.80
C SER A 42 8.72 11.39 -8.55
N THR A 43 7.64 11.77 -7.87
CA THR A 43 7.42 13.18 -7.46
C THR A 43 8.50 13.65 -6.49
N GLU A 44 8.83 12.86 -5.45
CA GLU A 44 9.90 13.19 -4.50
C GLU A 44 11.28 13.29 -5.17
N GLU A 45 11.58 12.42 -6.15
CA GLU A 45 12.82 12.49 -6.96
C GLU A 45 12.89 13.74 -7.86
N VAL A 46 11.75 14.21 -8.37
CA VAL A 46 11.66 15.44 -9.16
C VAL A 46 11.82 16.67 -8.27
N ASP A 47 11.19 16.69 -7.08
CA ASP A 47 11.30 17.78 -6.12
C ASP A 47 12.72 17.89 -5.54
N THR A 48 13.40 16.76 -5.31
CA THR A 48 14.78 16.71 -4.81
C THR A 48 15.83 17.02 -5.89
N SER A 49 15.50 17.00 -7.18
CA SER A 49 16.43 17.40 -8.25
C SER A 49 16.69 18.92 -8.31
N THR A 50 16.04 19.72 -7.46
CA THR A 50 16.31 21.17 -7.30
C THR A 50 17.12 21.49 -6.03
N VAL A 51 17.31 20.54 -5.11
CA VAL A 51 18.08 20.76 -3.87
C VAL A 51 19.03 19.59 -3.64
N VAL A 52 20.31 19.85 -3.89
CA VAL A 52 21.49 19.07 -3.51
C VAL A 52 21.30 18.20 -2.25
N ASP A 53 21.61 16.90 -2.41
CA ASP A 53 22.24 15.98 -1.46
C ASP A 53 21.98 16.23 0.04
N ASP A 54 21.05 15.49 0.67
CA ASP A 54 21.22 15.01 2.05
C ASP A 54 20.26 13.87 2.44
N SER A 55 20.85 12.76 2.89
CA SER A 55 20.33 11.80 3.88
C SER A 55 18.96 11.13 3.68
N ALA A 56 19.02 9.93 3.10
CA ALA A 56 18.02 8.88 3.32
C ALA A 56 18.24 8.16 4.67
N PRO A 57 17.21 8.04 5.54
CA PRO A 57 17.17 6.94 6.48
C PRO A 57 16.00 5.97 6.20
N LYS A 58 16.42 4.70 6.00
CA LYS A 58 15.91 3.49 6.66
C LYS A 58 14.65 2.78 6.12
N LYS A 59 14.95 1.59 5.58
CA LYS A 59 14.50 0.23 5.99
C LYS A 59 12.97 -0.05 6.09
N LYS A 60 12.52 -1.09 5.37
CA LYS A 60 12.30 -2.47 5.89
C LYS A 60 11.39 -3.26 4.93
N ALA A 61 11.96 -4.27 4.25
CA ALA A 61 11.28 -5.53 3.94
C ALA A 61 12.30 -6.52 3.36
N SER A 62 13.31 -6.87 4.16
CA SER A 62 14.17 -8.01 3.89
C SER A 62 13.36 -9.30 4.03
N LYS A 63 13.15 -9.90 2.85
CA LYS A 63 12.77 -11.29 2.64
C LYS A 63 13.54 -12.26 3.58
N LYS A 64 12.80 -13.24 4.09
CA LYS A 64 13.18 -14.67 4.04
C LYS A 64 14.38 -15.09 4.93
N LYS A 65 14.14 -15.27 6.23
CA LYS A 65 14.92 -16.23 7.05
C LYS A 65 14.47 -17.65 6.70
N SER A 66 15.04 -18.20 5.63
CA SER A 66 15.03 -19.64 5.37
C SER A 66 16.45 -20.17 5.35
N LYS A 67 16.69 -21.12 6.27
CA LYS A 67 17.64 -22.23 6.17
C LYS A 67 19.13 -21.98 6.42
N ALA A 68 19.60 -22.81 7.35
CA ALA A 68 20.79 -23.64 7.26
C ALA A 68 22.12 -23.06 7.74
N LYS A 69 22.71 -23.85 8.64
CA LYS A 69 24.11 -24.31 8.59
C LYS A 69 25.17 -23.23 8.41
N SER A 70 25.82 -22.89 9.52
CA SER A 70 27.28 -23.08 9.66
C SER A 70 27.58 -22.92 11.15
N LYS A 71 27.86 -23.99 11.91
CA LYS A 71 29.22 -24.49 12.09
C LYS A 71 30.20 -23.36 12.40
N ALA A 72 30.48 -23.16 13.69
CA ALA A 72 31.82 -23.18 14.26
C ALA A 72 31.65 -23.18 15.79
#